data_AF-A0A9P7GJX8-F1
#
_entry.id   AF-A0A9P7GJX8-F1
#
_cell.length_a   1.000
_cell.length_b   1.000
_cell.length_c   1.000
_cell.angle_alpha   90.00
_cell.angle_beta   90.00
_cell.angle_gamma   90.00
#
_symmetry.space_group_name_H-M   'P 1'
#
loop_
_entity.id
_entity.type
_entity.pdbx_description
1 polymer ?
#
loop_
_entity_poly.entity_id
_entity_poly.type
_entity_poly.pdbx_seq_one_letter_code
_entity_poly.pdbx_strand_id
1 'polypeptide(L)'
;MSADSFSTSSKEASTISDEKARSLGESEVQKPKILEPIYDEGWRAWATLIGATCALTATFGYINAFGVYQDFYTRAGVASASSISWVGSTQLFFAFLMGLPAGKLLDMGYFRQTIFTGSLLFVFSLFMVSLAHHDQYYQIYLPQGLGMGIGAGLVYLPCLAIQSHHWRRRRALAMGITVSGAGMGGIIFPIMLNQLFESSLGFAWSVRVSGFLVLGLLILGNVLMCTNPTLEVLEKPKLDIKGILADIPFAIANFA
;
A
#
# COMPACT_ATOMS: atom_id res chain seq x y z
N MET A 1 55.88 50.47 42.96
CA MET A 1 56.04 49.01 42.91
C MET A 1 54.66 48.38 42.75
N SER A 2 53.98 48.66 41.64
CA SER A 2 52.61 48.18 41.33
C SER A 2 52.35 48.41 39.84
N ALA A 3 52.73 47.46 38.99
CA ALA A 3 52.36 47.45 37.57
C ALA A 3 52.28 46.03 36.98
N ASP A 4 52.95 45.04 37.58
CA ASP A 4 53.00 43.67 37.05
C ASP A 4 51.85 42.74 37.47
N SER A 5 51.00 43.15 38.43
CA SER A 5 49.87 42.30 38.88
C SER A 5 48.61 42.40 38.02
N PHE A 6 48.54 43.36 37.09
CA PHE A 6 47.36 43.56 36.23
C PHE A 6 47.46 42.83 34.88
N SER A 7 48.68 42.53 34.40
CA SER A 7 48.91 41.84 33.11
C SER A 7 48.84 40.31 33.20
N THR A 8 49.03 39.75 34.39
CA THR A 8 48.91 38.30 34.67
C THR A 8 47.44 37.88 34.78
N SER A 9 46.60 38.70 35.42
CA SER A 9 45.16 38.43 35.57
C SER A 9 44.40 38.45 34.23
N SER A 10 44.80 39.30 33.27
CA SER A 10 44.14 39.34 31.95
C SER A 10 44.49 38.13 31.06
N LYS A 11 45.68 37.53 31.25
CA LYS A 11 46.10 36.33 30.52
C LYS A 11 45.48 35.06 31.09
N GLU A 12 45.29 34.98 32.41
CA GLU A 12 44.56 33.86 33.02
C GLU A 12 43.07 33.91 32.67
N ALA A 13 42.45 35.10 32.64
CA ALA A 13 41.05 35.26 32.23
C ALA A 13 40.81 34.89 30.76
N SER A 14 41.74 35.20 29.85
CA SER A 14 41.64 34.80 28.43
C SER A 14 41.85 33.29 28.24
N THR A 15 42.75 32.69 29.02
CA THR A 15 43.00 31.25 28.96
C THR A 15 41.80 30.45 29.49
N ILE A 16 41.17 30.92 30.57
CA ILE A 16 39.93 30.34 31.12
C ILE A 16 38.73 30.56 30.17
N SER A 17 38.65 31.69 29.45
CA SER A 17 37.59 31.89 28.44
C SER A 17 37.78 31.01 27.22
N ASP A 18 39.01 30.78 26.79
CA ASP A 18 39.34 29.91 25.65
C ASP A 18 39.16 28.43 25.99
N GLU A 19 39.47 28.03 27.23
CA GLU A 19 39.27 26.66 27.73
C GLU A 19 37.78 26.37 27.97
N LYS A 20 37.02 27.34 28.46
CA LYS A 20 35.55 27.26 28.62
C LYS A 20 34.81 27.34 27.29
N ALA A 21 35.35 28.05 26.29
CA ALA A 21 34.84 28.04 24.92
C ALA A 21 35.13 26.72 24.21
N ARG A 22 36.28 26.08 24.49
CA ARG A 22 36.59 24.72 24.02
C ARG A 22 35.73 23.65 24.70
N SER A 23 35.42 23.78 25.99
CA SER A 23 34.55 22.82 26.70
C SER A 23 33.07 22.93 26.34
N LEU A 24 32.62 24.06 25.76
CA LEU A 24 31.24 24.26 25.29
C LEU A 24 31.05 23.91 23.80
N GLY A 25 32.14 23.61 23.07
CA GLY A 25 32.12 23.29 21.65
C GLY A 25 32.01 21.80 21.32
N GLU A 26 31.98 20.93 22.33
CA GLU A 26 32.00 19.48 22.14
C GLU A 26 30.90 18.81 22.97
N SER A 27 29.70 19.39 22.95
CA SER A 27 28.51 18.54 23.00
C SER A 27 28.52 17.79 21.67
N GLU A 28 29.09 16.57 21.67
CA GLU A 28 28.85 15.60 20.60
C GLU A 28 27.35 15.64 20.31
N VAL A 29 26.98 16.25 19.17
CA VAL A 29 25.68 16.03 18.57
C VAL A 29 25.69 14.56 18.27
N GLN A 30 25.17 13.77 19.21
CA GLN A 30 25.07 12.33 19.11
C GLN A 30 24.21 12.09 17.88
N LYS A 31 24.86 11.92 16.73
CA LYS A 31 24.24 11.58 15.46
C LYS A 31 23.31 10.42 15.82
N PRO A 32 21.98 10.54 15.61
CA PRO A 32 21.06 9.52 16.05
C PRO A 32 21.60 8.19 15.57
N LYS A 33 21.83 7.25 16.49
CA LYS A 33 22.43 5.95 16.20
C LYS A 33 21.59 5.34 15.10
N ILE A 34 22.06 5.43 13.85
CA ILE A 34 21.39 4.84 12.69
C ILE A 34 21.52 3.35 12.96
N LEU A 35 20.49 2.75 13.58
CA LEU A 35 20.38 1.31 13.70
C LEU A 35 20.60 0.78 12.29
N GLU A 36 21.60 -0.08 12.09
CA GLU A 36 21.79 -0.66 10.78
C GLU A 36 20.49 -1.40 10.41
N PRO A 37 19.88 -1.11 9.26
CA PRO A 37 18.63 -1.76 8.88
C PRO A 37 18.87 -3.27 8.77
N ILE A 38 18.21 -4.02 9.65
CA ILE A 38 18.20 -5.48 9.61
C ILE A 38 17.37 -5.88 8.38
N TYR A 39 18.04 -6.47 7.39
CA TYR A 39 17.43 -6.95 6.16
C TYR A 39 17.47 -8.48 6.11
N ASP A 40 16.51 -9.06 5.38
CA ASP A 40 16.40 -10.49 5.06
C ASP A 40 16.21 -11.42 6.29
N GLU A 41 16.04 -10.86 7.49
CA GLU A 41 15.94 -11.58 8.76
C GLU A 41 14.79 -11.03 9.64
N GLY A 42 14.34 -11.87 10.57
CA GLY A 42 13.35 -11.48 11.59
C GLY A 42 11.89 -11.76 11.21
N TRP A 43 11.07 -12.00 12.24
CA TRP A 43 9.66 -12.39 12.09
C TRP A 43 8.83 -11.32 11.36
N ARG A 44 9.21 -10.04 11.45
CA ARG A 44 8.51 -8.92 10.80
C ARG A 44 8.60 -8.96 9.27
N ALA A 45 9.74 -9.38 8.74
CA ALA A 45 9.94 -9.53 7.29
C ALA A 45 9.02 -10.63 6.73
N TRP A 46 8.97 -11.78 7.42
CA TRP A 46 8.10 -12.90 7.07
C TRP A 46 6.61 -12.58 7.27
N ALA A 47 6.25 -11.92 8.37
CA ALA A 47 4.88 -11.45 8.60
C ALA A 47 4.43 -10.48 7.49
N THR A 48 5.27 -9.52 7.13
CA THR A 48 4.97 -8.57 6.04
C THR A 48 4.85 -9.26 4.69
N LEU A 49 5.70 -10.26 4.42
CA LEU A 49 5.60 -11.08 3.21
C LEU A 49 4.25 -11.81 3.16
N ILE A 50 3.88 -12.54 4.22
CA ILE A 50 2.60 -13.27 4.30
C ILE A 50 1.43 -12.30 4.18
N GLY A 51 1.47 -11.17 4.88
CA GLY A 51 0.41 -10.16 4.85
C GLY A 51 0.22 -9.56 3.45
N ALA A 52 1.31 -9.25 2.75
CA ALA A 52 1.26 -8.74 1.39
C ALA A 52 0.75 -9.80 0.41
N THR A 53 1.16 -11.06 0.56
CA THR A 53 0.61 -12.18 -0.22
C THR A 53 -0.89 -12.32 0.00
N CYS A 54 -1.39 -12.28 1.25
CA CYS A 54 -2.81 -12.34 1.56
C CYS A 54 -3.59 -11.17 0.91
N ALA A 55 -3.03 -9.96 0.96
CA ALA A 55 -3.64 -8.79 0.34
C ALA A 55 -3.72 -8.90 -1.19
N LEU A 56 -2.67 -9.38 -1.85
CA LEU A 56 -2.67 -9.61 -3.32
C LEU A 56 -3.57 -10.78 -3.73
N THR A 57 -3.63 -11.85 -2.92
CA THR A 57 -4.61 -12.92 -3.09
C THR A 57 -6.02 -12.34 -3.08
N ALA A 58 -6.36 -11.53 -2.07
CA ALA A 58 -7.70 -10.98 -1.89
C ALA A 58 -8.10 -9.94 -2.96
N THR A 59 -7.16 -9.14 -3.44
CA THR A 59 -7.45 -8.06 -4.41
C THR A 59 -7.31 -8.55 -5.84
N PHE A 60 -6.07 -8.77 -6.30
CA PHE A 60 -5.78 -9.19 -7.67
C PHE A 60 -6.31 -10.58 -7.98
N GLY A 61 -6.29 -11.50 -7.02
CA GLY A 61 -6.93 -12.80 -7.21
C GLY A 61 -8.43 -12.70 -7.46
N TYR A 62 -9.11 -11.73 -6.82
CA TYR A 62 -10.52 -11.47 -7.04
C TYR A 62 -10.80 -10.76 -8.38
N ILE A 63 -9.94 -9.82 -8.78
CA ILE A 63 -9.99 -9.18 -10.11
C ILE A 63 -9.89 -10.24 -11.21
N ASN A 64 -9.00 -11.22 -11.05
CA ASN A 64 -8.84 -12.32 -12.01
C ASN A 64 -10.09 -13.21 -12.11
N ALA A 65 -11.00 -13.17 -11.11
CA ALA A 65 -12.27 -13.88 -11.15
C ALA A 65 -13.39 -13.13 -11.87
N PHE A 66 -13.11 -11.96 -12.47
CA PHE A 66 -14.11 -11.19 -13.22
C PHE A 66 -14.78 -11.97 -14.34
N GLY A 67 -14.09 -12.94 -14.96
CA GLY A 67 -14.70 -13.77 -16.02
C GLY A 67 -15.97 -14.50 -15.59
N VAL A 68 -16.06 -14.90 -14.31
CA VAL A 68 -17.26 -15.54 -13.75
C VAL A 68 -18.41 -14.53 -13.64
N TYR A 69 -18.11 -13.31 -13.21
CA TYR A 69 -19.07 -12.21 -13.19
C TYR A 69 -19.55 -11.85 -14.59
N GLN A 70 -18.65 -11.81 -15.57
CA GLN A 70 -19.00 -11.50 -16.95
C GLN A 70 -19.98 -12.51 -17.55
N ASP A 71 -19.73 -13.81 -17.37
CA ASP A 71 -20.66 -14.86 -17.81
C ASP A 71 -22.01 -14.75 -17.10
N PHE A 72 -21.99 -14.61 -15.76
CA PHE A 72 -23.20 -14.46 -14.96
C PHE A 72 -24.05 -13.25 -15.39
N TYR A 73 -23.45 -12.07 -15.54
CA TYR A 73 -24.16 -10.85 -15.95
C TYR A 73 -24.71 -10.94 -17.37
N THR A 74 -23.98 -11.61 -18.27
CA THR A 74 -24.43 -11.82 -19.66
C THR A 74 -25.65 -12.74 -19.70
N ARG A 75 -25.63 -13.84 -18.94
CA ARG A 75 -26.77 -14.78 -18.84
C ARG A 75 -27.97 -14.18 -18.14
N ALA A 76 -27.75 -13.35 -17.13
CA ALA A 76 -28.79 -12.61 -16.43
C ALA A 76 -29.41 -11.47 -17.27
N GLY A 77 -28.86 -11.16 -18.45
CA GLY A 77 -29.40 -10.13 -19.34
C GLY A 77 -29.19 -8.69 -18.83
N VAL A 78 -28.20 -8.47 -17.96
CA VAL A 78 -27.94 -7.16 -17.33
C VAL A 78 -27.59 -6.08 -18.37
N ALA A 79 -26.75 -6.42 -19.34
CA ALA A 79 -26.34 -5.57 -20.44
C ALA A 79 -25.69 -6.42 -21.56
N SER A 80 -25.29 -5.79 -22.66
CA SER A 80 -24.52 -6.46 -23.71
C SER A 80 -23.17 -6.96 -23.16
N ALA A 81 -22.64 -8.06 -23.71
CA ALA A 81 -21.33 -8.58 -23.30
C ALA A 81 -20.20 -7.54 -23.45
N SER A 82 -20.28 -6.68 -24.46
CA SER A 82 -19.33 -5.57 -24.66
C SER A 82 -19.48 -4.47 -23.60
N SER A 83 -20.70 -4.18 -23.14
CA SER A 83 -20.90 -3.26 -22.03
C SER A 83 -20.34 -3.85 -20.73
N ILE A 84 -20.60 -5.13 -20.47
CA ILE A 84 -20.13 -5.81 -19.26
C ILE A 84 -18.59 -5.86 -19.21
N SER A 85 -17.91 -6.10 -20.34
CA SER A 85 -16.44 -6.16 -20.35
C SER A 85 -15.78 -4.85 -19.93
N TRP A 86 -16.44 -3.69 -20.11
CA TRP A 86 -15.95 -2.41 -19.59
C TRP A 86 -15.79 -2.42 -18.06
N VAL A 87 -16.61 -3.16 -17.32
CA VAL A 87 -16.47 -3.29 -15.85
C VAL A 87 -15.10 -3.87 -15.53
N GLY A 88 -14.74 -5.03 -16.11
CA GLY A 88 -13.45 -5.68 -15.85
C GLY A 88 -12.27 -4.89 -16.39
N SER A 89 -12.39 -4.31 -17.59
CA SER A 89 -11.32 -3.49 -18.17
C SER A 89 -11.03 -2.22 -17.34
N THR A 90 -12.08 -1.53 -16.88
CA THR A 90 -11.92 -0.34 -16.02
C THR A 90 -11.40 -0.69 -14.64
N GLN A 91 -11.83 -1.83 -14.08
CA GLN A 91 -11.28 -2.38 -12.84
C GLN A 91 -9.77 -2.57 -12.92
N LEU A 92 -9.28 -3.22 -13.98
CA LEU A 92 -7.85 -3.44 -14.16
C LEU A 92 -7.09 -2.13 -14.46
N PHE A 93 -7.69 -1.24 -15.27
CA PHE A 93 -7.14 0.09 -15.55
C PHE A 93 -6.89 0.88 -14.27
N PHE A 94 -7.88 0.99 -13.39
CA PHE A 94 -7.73 1.71 -12.12
C PHE A 94 -6.80 0.99 -11.13
N ALA A 95 -6.76 -0.35 -11.16
CA ALA A 95 -5.83 -1.12 -10.34
C ALA A 95 -4.35 -0.78 -10.64
N PHE A 96 -4.03 -0.43 -11.89
CA PHE A 96 -2.67 0.02 -12.24
C PHE A 96 -2.51 1.54 -12.17
N LEU A 97 -3.51 2.32 -12.62
CA LEU A 97 -3.46 3.79 -12.58
C LEU A 97 -3.28 4.32 -11.16
N MET A 98 -3.98 3.73 -10.19
CA MET A 98 -3.87 4.13 -8.78
C MET A 98 -2.54 3.71 -8.13
N GLY A 99 -1.71 2.94 -8.83
CA GLY A 99 -0.31 2.74 -8.45
C GLY A 99 0.45 4.05 -8.35
N LEU A 100 0.19 5.02 -9.25
CA LEU A 100 0.88 6.32 -9.25
C LEU A 100 0.69 7.10 -7.93
N PRO A 101 -0.54 7.43 -7.49
CA PRO A 101 -0.74 8.09 -6.20
C PRO A 101 -0.33 7.20 -5.03
N ALA A 102 -0.52 5.88 -5.11
CA ALA A 102 -0.12 4.96 -4.04
C ALA A 102 1.40 4.95 -3.82
N GLY A 103 2.19 5.02 -4.89
CA GLY A 103 3.65 5.14 -4.82
C GLY A 103 4.08 6.44 -4.16
N LYS A 104 3.53 7.59 -4.60
CA LYS A 104 3.86 8.87 -3.96
C LYS A 104 3.47 8.89 -2.47
N LEU A 105 2.30 8.37 -2.11
CA LEU A 105 1.88 8.25 -0.71
C LEU A 105 2.83 7.34 0.11
N LEU A 106 3.34 6.27 -0.50
CA LEU A 106 4.33 5.41 0.13
C LEU A 106 5.65 6.14 0.37
N ASP A 107 6.16 6.85 -0.63
CA ASP A 107 7.41 7.62 -0.55
C ASP A 107 7.33 8.70 0.54
N MET A 108 6.14 9.26 0.76
CA MET A 108 5.84 10.22 1.83
C MET A 108 5.64 9.57 3.22
N GLY A 109 5.71 8.25 3.32
CA GLY A 109 5.59 7.50 4.57
C GLY A 109 4.15 7.17 5.01
N TYR A 110 3.15 7.31 4.14
CA TYR A 110 1.74 7.01 4.44
C TYR A 110 1.32 5.57 4.12
N PHE A 111 2.24 4.61 4.20
CA PHE A 111 2.00 3.19 3.86
C PHE A 111 0.73 2.62 4.51
N ARG A 112 0.59 2.75 5.84
CA ARG A 112 -0.53 2.17 6.59
C ARG A 112 -1.87 2.81 6.21
N GLN A 113 -1.89 4.13 6.03
CA GLN A 113 -3.09 4.86 5.64
C GLN A 113 -3.52 4.45 4.22
N THR A 114 -2.59 4.32 3.29
CA THR A 114 -2.87 3.92 1.90
C THR A 114 -3.43 2.50 1.83
N ILE A 115 -2.78 1.54 2.48
CA ILE A 115 -3.21 0.13 2.50
C ILE A 115 -4.58 0.00 3.18
N PHE A 116 -4.79 0.66 4.32
CA PHE A 116 -6.06 0.63 5.03
C PHE A 116 -7.20 1.22 4.20
N THR A 117 -6.98 2.41 3.61
CA THR A 117 -7.99 3.09 2.79
C THR A 117 -8.32 2.29 1.53
N GLY A 118 -7.31 1.72 0.86
CA GLY A 118 -7.51 0.87 -0.31
C GLY A 118 -8.27 -0.42 0.04
N SER A 119 -7.90 -1.06 1.16
CA SER A 119 -8.56 -2.28 1.65
C SER A 119 -10.03 -2.02 2.00
N LEU A 120 -10.30 -0.93 2.73
CA LEU A 120 -11.65 -0.52 3.10
C LEU A 120 -12.50 -0.24 1.86
N LEU A 121 -11.97 0.52 0.90
CA LEU A 121 -12.66 0.83 -0.34
C LEU A 121 -12.95 -0.43 -1.17
N PHE A 122 -12.00 -1.36 -1.26
CA PHE A 122 -12.16 -2.62 -1.98
C PHE A 122 -13.29 -3.47 -1.36
N VAL A 123 -13.26 -3.66 -0.05
CA VAL A 123 -14.28 -4.43 0.67
C VAL A 123 -15.65 -3.76 0.59
N PHE A 124 -15.70 -2.46 0.84
CA PHE A 124 -16.93 -1.68 0.74
C PHE A 124 -17.56 -1.82 -0.63
N SER A 125 -16.76 -1.68 -1.68
CA SER A 125 -17.22 -1.82 -3.07
C SER A 125 -17.73 -3.24 -3.33
N LEU A 126 -17.04 -4.26 -2.85
CA LEU A 126 -17.47 -5.65 -3.00
C LEU A 126 -18.83 -5.91 -2.31
N PHE A 127 -19.06 -5.36 -1.12
CA PHE A 127 -20.37 -5.44 -0.47
C PHE A 127 -21.43 -4.62 -1.20
N MET A 128 -21.08 -3.49 -1.81
CA MET A 128 -22.00 -2.71 -2.66
C MET A 128 -22.42 -3.48 -3.91
N VAL A 129 -21.51 -4.24 -4.54
CA VAL A 129 -21.87 -5.17 -5.64
C VAL A 129 -22.92 -6.18 -5.19
N SER A 130 -22.84 -6.68 -3.95
CA SER A 130 -23.82 -7.63 -3.43
C SER A 130 -25.25 -7.08 -3.29
N LEU A 131 -25.39 -5.75 -3.30
CA LEU A 131 -26.68 -5.05 -3.20
C LEU A 131 -27.17 -4.53 -4.56
N ALA A 132 -26.37 -4.69 -5.62
CA ALA A 132 -26.72 -4.17 -6.94
C ALA A 132 -27.95 -4.90 -7.51
N HIS A 133 -28.90 -4.13 -8.02
CA HIS A 133 -30.04 -4.64 -8.75
C HIS A 133 -29.63 -5.00 -10.19
N HIS A 134 -30.10 -6.14 -10.68
CA HIS A 134 -29.77 -6.64 -12.02
C HIS A 134 -30.24 -5.70 -13.15
N ASP A 135 -31.26 -4.88 -12.90
CA ASP A 135 -31.83 -3.95 -13.89
C ASP A 135 -30.98 -2.69 -14.12
N GLN A 136 -29.92 -2.48 -13.33
CA GLN A 136 -29.16 -1.23 -13.29
C GLN A 136 -27.66 -1.47 -13.44
N TYR A 137 -27.17 -1.49 -14.68
CA TYR A 137 -25.74 -1.66 -15.01
C TYR A 137 -24.81 -0.72 -14.21
N TYR A 138 -25.22 0.53 -13.97
CA TYR A 138 -24.43 1.51 -13.21
C TYR A 138 -24.15 1.06 -11.77
N GLN A 139 -25.09 0.36 -11.13
CA GLN A 139 -24.93 -0.14 -9.75
C GLN A 139 -23.89 -1.25 -9.65
N ILE A 140 -23.52 -1.88 -10.77
CA ILE A 140 -22.44 -2.86 -10.85
C ILE A 140 -21.15 -2.17 -11.26
N TYR A 141 -21.22 -1.33 -12.30
CA TYR A 141 -20.05 -0.67 -12.88
C TYR A 141 -19.32 0.24 -11.88
N LEU A 142 -20.05 1.02 -11.08
CA LEU A 142 -19.44 1.90 -10.09
C LEU A 142 -18.63 1.14 -9.02
N PRO A 143 -19.23 0.23 -8.23
CA PRO A 143 -18.48 -0.44 -7.19
C PRO A 143 -17.47 -1.43 -7.76
N GLN A 144 -17.81 -2.21 -8.79
CA GLN A 144 -16.91 -3.25 -9.29
C GLN A 144 -15.81 -2.70 -10.21
N GLY A 145 -16.16 -1.81 -11.13
CA GLY A 145 -15.19 -1.19 -12.06
C GLY A 145 -14.34 -0.16 -11.34
N LEU A 146 -14.96 0.90 -10.82
CA LEU A 146 -14.22 2.02 -10.22
C LEU A 146 -13.77 1.70 -8.79
N GLY A 147 -14.72 1.32 -7.92
CA GLY A 147 -14.47 1.17 -6.49
C GLY A 147 -13.43 0.10 -6.17
N MET A 148 -13.63 -1.12 -6.67
CA MET A 148 -12.68 -2.22 -6.49
C MET A 148 -11.38 -1.98 -7.27
N GLY A 149 -11.43 -1.37 -8.45
CA GLY A 149 -10.21 -1.02 -9.20
C GLY A 149 -9.32 -0.05 -8.43
N ILE A 150 -9.90 1.04 -7.92
CA ILE A 150 -9.16 2.04 -7.12
C ILE A 150 -8.65 1.42 -5.81
N GLY A 151 -9.51 0.66 -5.11
CA GLY A 151 -9.14 -0.01 -3.87
C GLY A 151 -7.97 -0.98 -4.05
N ALA A 152 -7.99 -1.78 -5.12
CA ALA A 152 -6.91 -2.70 -5.45
C ALA A 152 -5.62 -1.98 -5.82
N GLY A 153 -5.69 -0.89 -6.58
CA GLY A 153 -4.48 -0.16 -6.98
C GLY A 153 -3.78 0.56 -5.83
N LEU A 154 -4.55 1.08 -4.86
CA LEU A 154 -3.99 1.62 -3.63
C LEU A 154 -3.29 0.55 -2.77
N VAL A 155 -3.68 -0.72 -2.89
CA VAL A 155 -3.07 -1.82 -2.15
C VAL A 155 -1.88 -2.43 -2.88
N TYR A 156 -1.98 -2.61 -4.19
CA TYR A 156 -1.04 -3.39 -4.99
C TYR A 156 0.39 -2.86 -4.92
N LEU A 157 0.59 -1.58 -5.24
CA LEU A 157 1.94 -1.02 -5.31
C LEU A 157 2.62 -1.00 -3.94
N PRO A 158 1.97 -0.55 -2.84
CA PRO A 158 2.62 -0.57 -1.53
C PRO A 158 2.92 -2.00 -1.04
N CYS A 159 2.09 -3.00 -1.33
CA CYS A 159 2.36 -4.40 -1.01
C CYS A 159 3.63 -4.94 -1.69
N LEU A 160 3.95 -4.49 -2.91
CA LEU A 160 5.20 -4.86 -3.59
C LEU A 160 6.38 -4.06 -3.05
N ALA A 161 6.21 -2.75 -2.91
CA ALA A 161 7.28 -1.85 -2.52
C ALA A 161 7.77 -2.11 -1.08
N ILE A 162 6.87 -2.46 -0.14
CA ILE A 162 7.24 -2.80 1.25
C ILE A 162 8.19 -4.00 1.34
N GLN A 163 8.20 -4.89 0.34
CA GLN A 163 9.16 -6.01 0.32
C GLN A 163 10.60 -5.50 0.22
N SER A 164 10.82 -4.37 -0.46
CA SER A 164 12.16 -3.77 -0.55
C SER A 164 12.66 -3.16 0.76
N HIS A 165 11.75 -2.89 1.72
CA HIS A 165 12.12 -2.38 3.04
C HIS A 165 12.63 -3.47 3.98
N HIS A 166 12.23 -4.73 3.74
CA HIS A 166 12.60 -5.88 4.56
C HIS A 166 13.61 -6.79 3.89
N TRP A 167 13.60 -6.88 2.56
CA TRP A 167 14.42 -7.82 1.80
C TRP A 167 15.40 -7.09 0.88
N ARG A 168 16.69 -7.45 0.97
CA ARG A 168 17.77 -6.89 0.14
C ARG A 168 18.37 -7.96 -0.76
N ARG A 169 18.90 -9.03 -0.18
CA ARG A 169 19.50 -10.17 -0.92
C ARG A 169 18.43 -11.05 -1.55
N ARG A 170 17.27 -11.23 -0.89
CA ARG A 170 16.16 -12.08 -1.38
C ARG A 170 14.97 -11.28 -1.90
N ARG A 171 15.17 -10.01 -2.26
CA ARG A 171 14.11 -9.09 -2.69
C ARG A 171 13.24 -9.63 -3.83
N ALA A 172 13.87 -10.14 -4.88
CA ALA A 172 13.15 -10.67 -6.05
C ALA A 172 12.30 -11.90 -5.69
N LEU A 173 12.83 -12.77 -4.82
CA LEU A 173 12.11 -13.95 -4.34
C LEU A 173 10.90 -13.53 -3.49
N ALA A 174 11.08 -12.60 -2.55
CA ALA A 174 9.99 -12.08 -1.72
C ALA A 174 8.89 -11.41 -2.55
N MET A 175 9.26 -10.57 -3.52
CA MET A 175 8.30 -9.98 -4.47
C MET A 175 7.60 -11.06 -5.29
N GLY A 176 8.31 -12.09 -5.76
CA GLY A 176 7.73 -13.22 -6.49
C GLY A 176 6.71 -14.00 -5.68
N ILE A 177 7.00 -14.31 -4.41
CA ILE A 177 6.05 -14.95 -3.49
C ILE A 177 4.82 -14.06 -3.27
N THR A 178 5.02 -12.75 -3.11
CA THR A 178 3.92 -11.79 -2.95
C THR A 178 2.99 -11.83 -4.15
N VAL A 179 3.54 -11.77 -5.37
CA VAL A 179 2.78 -11.82 -6.62
C VAL A 179 2.11 -13.18 -6.84
N SER A 180 2.73 -14.28 -6.42
CA SER A 180 2.10 -15.62 -6.52
C SER A 180 0.77 -15.72 -5.76
N GLY A 181 0.55 -14.89 -4.73
CA GLY A 181 -0.73 -14.78 -4.04
C GLY A 181 -1.88 -14.41 -4.99
N ALA A 182 -1.65 -13.50 -5.94
CA ALA A 182 -2.65 -13.15 -6.95
C ALA A 182 -3.05 -14.36 -7.82
N GLY A 183 -2.09 -15.24 -8.13
CA GLY A 183 -2.34 -16.50 -8.82
C GLY A 183 -3.15 -17.48 -7.98
N MET A 184 -2.80 -17.65 -6.70
CA MET A 184 -3.57 -18.49 -5.77
C MET A 184 -5.03 -18.02 -5.66
N GLY A 185 -5.26 -16.71 -5.49
CA GLY A 185 -6.60 -16.15 -5.45
C GLY A 185 -7.34 -16.33 -6.79
N GLY A 186 -6.64 -16.21 -7.91
CA GLY A 186 -7.18 -16.48 -9.24
C GLY A 186 -7.61 -17.92 -9.48
N ILE A 187 -7.23 -18.88 -8.62
CA ILE A 187 -7.77 -20.24 -8.63
C ILE A 187 -8.95 -20.35 -7.66
N ILE A 188 -8.80 -19.81 -6.44
CA ILE A 188 -9.80 -19.94 -5.37
C ILE A 188 -11.10 -19.21 -5.72
N PHE A 189 -11.03 -17.94 -6.13
CA PHE A 189 -12.21 -17.11 -6.31
C PHE A 189 -13.11 -17.54 -7.47
N PRO A 190 -12.61 -17.88 -8.67
CA PRO A 190 -13.48 -18.34 -9.76
C PRO A 190 -14.21 -19.64 -9.42
N ILE A 191 -13.52 -20.61 -8.82
CA ILE A 191 -14.12 -21.90 -8.43
C ILE A 191 -15.21 -21.67 -7.39
N MET A 192 -14.90 -20.89 -6.35
CA MET A 192 -15.84 -20.56 -5.30
C MET A 192 -17.06 -19.81 -5.84
N LEU A 193 -16.87 -18.80 -6.68
CA LEU A 193 -17.97 -18.00 -7.23
C LEU A 193 -18.88 -18.82 -8.17
N ASN A 194 -18.32 -19.67 -9.04
CA ASN A 194 -19.13 -20.55 -9.89
C ASN A 194 -20.02 -21.47 -9.04
N GLN A 195 -19.44 -22.16 -8.05
CA GLN A 195 -20.19 -23.06 -7.18
C GLN A 195 -21.27 -22.31 -6.37
N LEU A 196 -20.94 -21.12 -5.88
CA LEU A 196 -21.89 -20.32 -5.09
C LEU A 196 -23.00 -19.72 -5.97
N PHE A 197 -22.73 -19.30 -7.20
CA PHE A 197 -23.76 -18.79 -8.11
C PHE A 197 -24.73 -19.86 -8.60
N GLU A 198 -24.27 -21.10 -8.76
CA GLU A 198 -25.13 -22.25 -9.10
C GLU A 198 -25.91 -22.78 -7.88
N SER A 199 -25.48 -22.45 -6.66
CA SER A 199 -26.16 -22.86 -5.44
C SER A 199 -27.47 -22.09 -5.20
N SER A 200 -28.31 -22.61 -4.30
CA SER A 200 -29.57 -21.97 -3.91
C SER A 200 -29.42 -20.65 -3.13
N LEU A 201 -28.19 -20.22 -2.82
CA LEU A 201 -27.90 -19.01 -2.05
C LEU A 201 -28.17 -17.72 -2.84
N GLY A 202 -28.11 -17.79 -4.17
CA GLY A 202 -28.33 -16.65 -5.06
C GLY A 202 -27.17 -15.62 -5.06
N PHE A 203 -27.18 -14.72 -6.04
CA PHE A 203 -26.08 -13.79 -6.32
C PHE A 203 -25.62 -12.98 -5.10
N ALA A 204 -26.54 -12.30 -4.42
CA ALA A 204 -26.21 -11.40 -3.32
C ALA A 204 -25.46 -12.09 -2.17
N TRP A 205 -25.88 -13.29 -1.76
CA TRP A 205 -25.21 -14.03 -0.70
C TRP A 205 -23.88 -14.61 -1.15
N SER A 206 -23.78 -15.09 -2.39
CA SER A 206 -22.53 -15.59 -2.97
C SER A 206 -21.44 -14.51 -2.97
N VAL A 207 -21.79 -13.29 -3.37
CA VAL A 207 -20.88 -12.14 -3.31
C VAL A 207 -20.49 -11.83 -1.86
N ARG A 208 -21.44 -11.83 -0.90
CA ARG A 208 -21.15 -11.57 0.53
C ARG A 208 -20.23 -12.61 1.14
N VAL A 209 -20.43 -13.91 0.88
CA VAL A 209 -19.55 -14.98 1.35
C VAL A 209 -18.12 -14.75 0.87
N SER A 210 -17.96 -14.45 -0.43
CA SER A 210 -16.66 -14.10 -0.98
C SER A 210 -16.09 -12.80 -0.37
N GLY A 211 -16.95 -11.83 -0.04
CA GLY A 211 -16.61 -10.59 0.63
C GLY A 211 -16.10 -10.79 2.05
N PHE A 212 -16.67 -11.71 2.82
CA PHE A 212 -16.15 -12.06 4.15
C PHE A 212 -14.77 -12.71 4.09
N LEU A 213 -14.53 -13.57 3.08
CA LEU A 213 -13.20 -14.15 2.86
C LEU A 213 -12.16 -13.07 2.49
N VAL A 214 -12.51 -12.18 1.56
CA VAL A 214 -11.67 -11.04 1.16
C VAL A 214 -11.39 -10.13 2.36
N LEU A 215 -12.41 -9.81 3.16
CA LEU A 215 -12.27 -9.02 4.38
C LEU A 215 -11.30 -9.68 5.37
N GLY A 216 -11.43 -10.98 5.62
CA GLY A 216 -10.52 -11.71 6.52
C GLY A 216 -9.07 -11.67 6.04
N LEU A 217 -8.85 -11.90 4.75
CA LEU A 217 -7.51 -11.82 4.15
C LEU A 217 -6.92 -10.41 4.20
N LEU A 218 -7.73 -9.38 3.98
CA LEU A 218 -7.29 -7.99 4.05
C LEU A 218 -7.04 -7.52 5.48
N ILE A 219 -7.83 -7.95 6.46
CA ILE A 219 -7.55 -7.71 7.89
C ILE A 219 -6.19 -8.32 8.23
N LEU A 220 -5.97 -9.58 7.86
CA LEU A 220 -4.70 -10.26 8.09
C LEU A 220 -3.54 -9.53 7.41
N GLY A 221 -3.73 -9.09 6.16
CA GLY A 221 -2.76 -8.29 5.44
C GLY A 221 -2.41 -6.99 6.15
N ASN A 222 -3.41 -6.22 6.57
CA ASN A 222 -3.23 -4.94 7.25
C ASN A 222 -2.53 -5.09 8.61
N VAL A 223 -2.85 -6.15 9.37
CA VAL A 223 -2.26 -6.40 10.70
C VAL A 223 -0.82 -6.90 10.60
N LEU A 224 -0.53 -7.78 9.63
CA LEU A 224 0.80 -8.37 9.48
C LEU A 224 1.81 -7.44 8.80
N MET A 225 1.36 -6.62 7.83
CA MET A 225 2.25 -5.73 7.11
C MET A 225 2.73 -4.57 7.99
N CYS A 226 4.04 -4.45 8.14
CA CYS A 226 4.67 -3.36 8.89
C CYS A 226 5.74 -2.68 8.04
N THR A 227 5.88 -1.37 8.17
CA THR A 227 7.07 -0.64 7.71
C THR A 227 8.25 -1.00 8.58
N ASN A 228 9.44 -1.12 7.97
CA ASN A 228 10.68 -1.30 8.72
C ASN A 228 10.97 0.00 9.50
N PRO A 229 10.95 -0.01 10.85
CA PRO A 229 11.09 1.20 11.66
C PRO A 229 12.42 1.91 11.45
N THR A 230 13.45 1.22 10.94
CA THR A 230 14.75 1.82 10.64
C THR A 230 14.69 2.82 9.48
N LEU A 231 13.72 2.70 8.57
CA LEU A 231 13.51 3.64 7.47
C LEU A 231 12.58 4.80 7.84
N GLU A 232 11.94 4.75 9.01
CA GLU A 232 10.97 5.74 9.49
C GLU A 232 11.65 7.03 10.02
N VAL A 233 12.99 7.05 10.06
CA VAL A 233 13.82 8.19 10.52
C VAL A 233 13.92 9.30 9.47
N LEU A 234 13.48 9.06 8.22
CA LEU A 234 13.42 10.10 7.19
C LEU A 234 12.17 10.96 7.41
N GLU A 235 12.38 12.26 7.63
CA GLU A 235 11.37 13.28 7.93
C GLU A 235 10.20 13.22 6.92
N LYS A 236 8.94 13.09 7.42
CA LYS A 236 7.76 12.94 6.55
C LYS A 236 7.44 14.27 5.85
N PRO A 237 7.53 14.37 4.51
CA PRO A 237 7.13 15.58 3.81
C PRO A 237 5.62 15.83 3.95
N LYS A 238 5.22 17.11 4.07
CA LYS A 238 3.80 17.50 4.21
C LYS A 238 2.99 17.11 2.97
N LEU A 239 1.73 16.71 3.17
CA LEU A 239 0.77 16.38 2.11
C LEU A 239 0.38 17.63 1.30
N ASP A 240 1.05 17.87 0.17
CA ASP A 240 0.62 18.87 -0.81
C ASP A 240 -0.09 18.20 -2.00
N ILE A 241 -1.40 17.96 -1.85
CA ILE A 241 -2.26 17.33 -2.86
C ILE A 241 -2.24 18.10 -4.20
N LYS A 242 -2.03 19.42 -4.18
CA LYS A 242 -1.96 20.24 -5.40
C LYS A 242 -0.62 20.07 -6.11
N GLY A 243 0.47 19.93 -5.36
CA GLY A 243 1.78 19.56 -5.91
C GLY A 243 1.81 18.14 -6.50
N ILE A 244 0.99 17.21 -5.98
CA ILE A 244 0.88 15.84 -6.54
C ILE A 244 0.35 15.83 -7.98
N LEU A 245 -0.66 16.63 -8.27
CA LEU A 245 -1.27 16.69 -9.59
C LEU A 245 -0.55 17.64 -10.56
N ALA A 246 0.31 18.53 -10.05
CA ALA A 246 1.01 19.56 -10.82
C ALA A 246 2.48 19.25 -11.13
N ASP A 247 3.03 18.11 -10.70
CA ASP A 247 4.40 17.69 -11.02
C ASP A 247 4.52 17.26 -12.50
N ILE A 248 4.73 18.26 -13.37
CA ILE A 248 4.97 18.12 -14.82
C ILE A 248 6.11 17.13 -15.17
N PRO A 249 7.24 17.05 -14.42
CA PRO A 249 8.30 16.07 -14.74
C PRO A 249 7.85 14.62 -14.54
N PHE A 250 6.97 14.36 -13.57
CA PHE A 250 6.42 13.03 -13.30
C PHE A 250 5.35 12.62 -14.32
N ALA A 251 4.62 13.61 -14.86
CA ALA A 251 3.69 13.41 -15.97
C ALA A 251 4.44 13.16 -17.30
N ILE A 252 5.52 13.89 -17.59
CA ILE A 252 6.27 13.76 -18.85
C ILE A 252 7.07 12.46 -18.93
N ALA A 253 7.71 12.01 -17.84
CA ALA A 253 8.50 10.76 -17.83
C ALA A 253 7.66 9.48 -18.01
N ASN A 254 6.33 9.55 -17.90
CA ASN A 254 5.41 8.41 -18.04
C ASN A 254 4.67 8.37 -19.40
N PHE A 255 4.73 9.43 -20.19
CA PHE A 255 4.05 9.55 -21.49
C PHE A 255 5.02 9.72 -22.68
N ALA A 256 6.32 9.57 -22.44
CA ALA A 256 7.37 9.48 -23.46
C ALA A 256 7.83 8.02 -23.61
#